data_AF-E6LM89-F1
#
_entry.id   AF-E6LM89-F1
#
_cell.length_a   1.000
_cell.length_b   1.000
_cell.length_c   1.000
_cell.angle_alpha   90.00
_cell.angle_beta   90.00
_cell.angle_gamma   90.00
#
_symmetry.space_group_name_H-M   'P 1'
#
loop_
_entity.id
_entity.type
_entity.pdbx_description
1 polymer ?
#
loop_
_entity_poly.entity_id
_entity_poly.type
_entity_poly.pdbx_seq_one_letter_code
_entity_poly.pdbx_strand_id
1 'polypeptide(L)'
;MRKKWPTYEYPAVKLKRRILGEYLEVKKDYDNLKASYDAENANTLYDLHSIRSDTVKANDGEHTDISDKLAKLEQVKERQKVLLDLCMSRTEWPRERVENYIQNNIPSFIELSKYSHFKIWQDCPKEQLQKALRLKYLDGKDDIETARLINMSRSDLESLLNKYTED
;
A
#
# COMPACT_ATOMS: atom_id res chain seq x y z
N MET A 1 43.59 36.60 14.16
CA MET A 1 42.37 35.94 14.68
C MET A 1 41.82 35.00 13.61
N ARG A 2 41.80 33.67 13.84
CA ARG A 2 41.16 32.73 12.90
C ARG A 2 39.64 32.89 13.06
N LYS A 3 38.95 33.31 11.99
CA LYS A 3 37.48 33.29 11.93
C LYS A 3 37.03 31.85 12.14
N LYS A 4 36.31 31.57 13.23
CA LYS A 4 35.55 30.32 13.38
C LYS A 4 34.47 30.36 12.31
N TRP A 5 34.51 29.42 11.37
CA TRP A 5 33.41 29.20 10.44
C TRP A 5 32.17 28.81 11.25
N PRO A 6 30.97 29.31 10.89
CA PRO A 6 29.74 28.87 11.53
C PRO A 6 29.65 27.34 11.41
N THR A 7 29.50 26.67 12.53
CA THR A 7 29.20 25.23 12.56
C THR A 7 27.84 25.03 11.92
N TYR A 8 27.82 24.62 10.66
CA TYR A 8 26.60 24.22 9.98
C TYR A 8 26.16 22.87 10.56
N GLU A 9 25.14 22.90 11.40
CA GLU A 9 24.47 21.69 11.86
C GLU A 9 23.56 21.21 10.73
N TYR A 10 24.02 20.21 9.96
CA TYR A 10 23.10 19.56 9.03
C TYR A 10 21.97 18.87 9.81
N PRO A 11 20.74 18.89 9.29
CA PRO A 11 19.60 18.23 9.92
C PRO A 11 19.87 16.73 10.11
N ALA A 12 19.22 16.15 11.12
CA ALA A 12 19.31 14.72 11.37
C ALA A 12 18.72 13.94 10.18
N VAL A 13 19.44 12.93 9.71
CA VAL A 13 18.96 12.05 8.64
C VAL A 13 17.89 11.13 9.21
N LYS A 14 16.71 11.10 8.58
CA LYS A 14 15.56 10.27 8.97
C LYS A 14 15.02 9.50 7.77
N LEU A 15 14.19 8.50 8.01
CA LEU A 15 13.44 7.82 6.96
C LEU A 15 12.32 8.73 6.42
N LYS A 16 12.11 8.73 5.12
CA LYS A 16 11.07 9.52 4.46
C LYS A 16 9.72 8.80 4.51
N ARG A 17 8.71 9.42 5.15
CA ARG A 17 7.32 8.94 5.18
C ARG A 17 6.72 8.85 3.79
N ARG A 18 7.10 9.78 2.90
CA ARG A 18 6.72 9.68 1.49
C ARG A 18 7.09 8.32 0.89
N ILE A 19 8.33 7.86 1.09
CA ILE A 19 8.78 6.56 0.55
C ILE A 19 8.05 5.42 1.26
N LEU A 20 7.93 5.49 2.59
CA LEU A 20 7.24 4.46 3.38
C LEU A 20 5.75 4.31 2.98
N GLY A 21 5.08 5.41 2.62
CA GLY A 21 3.67 5.44 2.26
C GLY A 21 3.33 4.98 0.84
N GLU A 22 4.32 4.92 -0.07
CA GLU A 22 4.09 4.63 -1.50
C GLU A 22 3.26 3.36 -1.73
N TYR A 23 3.54 2.29 -0.98
CA TYR A 23 2.82 1.04 -1.14
C TYR A 23 1.34 1.16 -0.76
N LEU A 24 1.00 1.81 0.37
CA LEU A 24 -0.39 1.92 0.81
C LEU A 24 -1.22 2.80 -0.11
N GLU A 25 -0.62 3.83 -0.69
CA GLU A 25 -1.27 4.66 -1.71
C GLU A 25 -1.67 3.82 -2.92
N VAL A 26 -0.70 3.08 -3.49
CA VAL A 26 -0.96 2.22 -4.66
C VAL A 26 -1.92 1.08 -4.33
N LYS A 27 -1.82 0.48 -3.13
CA LYS A 27 -2.72 -0.58 -2.67
C LYS A 27 -4.15 -0.07 -2.56
N LYS A 28 -4.36 1.14 -2.03
CA LYS A 28 -5.70 1.75 -1.91
C LYS A 28 -6.35 1.93 -3.28
N ASP A 29 -5.59 2.40 -4.27
CA ASP A 29 -6.10 2.57 -5.64
C ASP A 29 -6.49 1.22 -6.26
N TYR A 30 -5.67 0.18 -6.03
CA TYR A 30 -6.00 -1.18 -6.44
C TYR A 30 -7.27 -1.71 -5.74
N ASP A 31 -7.37 -1.59 -4.42
CA ASP A 31 -8.53 -2.07 -3.65
C ASP A 31 -9.83 -1.36 -4.10
N ASN A 32 -9.76 -0.06 -4.38
CA ASN A 32 -10.89 0.72 -4.91
C ASN A 32 -11.32 0.23 -6.30
N LEU A 33 -10.36 0.01 -7.21
CA LEU A 33 -10.62 -0.52 -8.54
C LEU A 33 -11.28 -1.91 -8.47
N LYS A 34 -10.72 -2.77 -7.62
CA LYS A 34 -11.26 -4.11 -7.38
C LYS A 34 -12.68 -4.06 -6.84
N ALA A 35 -12.95 -3.22 -5.84
CA ALA A 35 -14.29 -3.06 -5.28
C ALA A 35 -15.31 -2.57 -6.33
N SER A 36 -14.91 -1.64 -7.21
CA SER A 36 -15.75 -1.19 -8.32
C SER A 36 -16.11 -2.35 -9.27
N TYR A 37 -15.13 -3.19 -9.62
CA TYR A 37 -15.39 -4.34 -10.49
C TYR A 37 -16.18 -5.44 -9.82
N ASP A 38 -15.97 -5.69 -8.53
CA ASP A 38 -16.78 -6.65 -7.77
C ASP A 38 -18.25 -6.20 -7.73
N ALA A 39 -18.51 -4.90 -7.55
CA ALA A 39 -19.86 -4.33 -7.59
C ALA A 39 -20.49 -4.40 -8.99
N GLU A 40 -19.73 -4.07 -10.05
CA GLU A 40 -20.21 -4.18 -11.43
C GLU A 40 -20.50 -5.63 -11.82
N ASN A 41 -19.67 -6.58 -11.39
CA ASN A 41 -19.89 -8.00 -11.62
C ASN A 41 -21.13 -8.52 -10.86
N ALA A 42 -21.40 -8.03 -9.65
CA ALA A 42 -22.63 -8.35 -8.92
C ALA A 42 -23.89 -7.86 -9.66
N ASN A 43 -23.86 -6.64 -10.20
CA ASN A 43 -24.94 -6.11 -11.04
C ASN A 43 -25.07 -6.88 -12.36
N THR A 44 -23.94 -7.23 -12.98
CA THR A 44 -23.92 -8.03 -14.21
C THR A 44 -24.53 -9.43 -13.99
N LEU A 45 -24.30 -10.05 -12.83
CA LEU A 45 -24.94 -11.33 -12.49
C LEU A 45 -26.47 -11.19 -12.37
N TYR A 46 -26.96 -10.08 -11.82
CA TYR A 46 -28.38 -9.76 -11.80
C TYR A 46 -28.96 -9.60 -13.21
N ASP A 47 -28.26 -8.85 -14.08
CA ASP A 47 -28.66 -8.67 -15.47
C ASP A 47 -28.67 -10.00 -16.24
N LEU A 48 -27.68 -10.87 -16.01
CA LEU A 48 -27.62 -12.22 -16.58
C LEU A 48 -28.80 -13.09 -16.12
N HIS A 49 -29.20 -12.99 -14.85
CA HIS A 49 -30.40 -13.67 -14.34
C HIS A 49 -31.68 -13.14 -15.01
N SER A 50 -31.79 -11.83 -15.21
CA SER A 50 -32.92 -11.23 -15.95
C SER A 50 -32.95 -11.70 -17.39
N ILE A 51 -31.81 -11.62 -18.11
CA ILE A 51 -31.67 -12.06 -19.50
C ILE A 51 -32.08 -13.53 -19.63
N ARG A 52 -31.59 -14.41 -18.73
CA ARG A 52 -31.96 -15.84 -18.74
C ARG A 52 -33.44 -16.07 -18.43
N SER A 53 -34.02 -15.31 -17.50
CA SER A 53 -35.46 -15.36 -17.17
C SER A 53 -36.33 -14.96 -18.37
N ASP A 54 -35.93 -13.90 -19.08
CA ASP A 54 -36.63 -13.43 -20.28
C ASP A 54 -36.42 -14.38 -21.47
N THR A 55 -35.27 -15.06 -21.55
CA THR A 55 -35.01 -16.12 -22.56
C THR A 55 -35.98 -17.29 -22.41
N VAL A 56 -36.35 -17.68 -21.18
CA VAL A 56 -37.32 -18.76 -20.92
C VAL A 56 -38.73 -18.37 -21.41
N LYS A 57 -39.04 -17.08 -21.55
CA LYS A 57 -40.33 -16.58 -22.04
C LYS A 57 -40.36 -16.36 -23.56
N ALA A 58 -39.20 -16.27 -24.22
CA ALA A 58 -39.06 -15.86 -25.62
C ALA A 58 -38.69 -17.02 -26.57
N ASN A 59 -39.28 -18.21 -26.39
CA ASN A 59 -39.04 -19.38 -27.25
C ASN A 59 -39.58 -19.26 -28.69
N ASP A 60 -40.12 -18.09 -29.08
CA ASP A 60 -40.63 -17.82 -30.43
C ASP A 60 -39.80 -16.70 -31.11
N GLY A 61 -38.54 -16.99 -31.48
CA GLY A 61 -37.91 -16.36 -32.66
C GLY A 61 -36.77 -15.33 -32.53
N GLU A 62 -36.30 -14.93 -31.33
CA GLU A 62 -35.29 -13.84 -31.17
C GLU A 62 -33.98 -14.26 -30.45
N HIS A 63 -33.44 -15.44 -30.74
CA HIS A 63 -32.27 -15.98 -30.01
C HIS A 63 -30.91 -15.31 -30.29
N THR A 64 -30.74 -14.53 -31.36
CA THR A 64 -29.43 -13.98 -31.78
C THR A 64 -28.96 -12.81 -30.89
N ASP A 65 -29.86 -11.94 -30.43
CA ASP A 65 -29.53 -10.74 -29.64
C ASP A 65 -29.04 -11.10 -28.22
N ILE A 66 -29.54 -12.20 -27.65
CA ILE A 66 -29.15 -12.67 -26.31
C ILE A 66 -27.73 -13.24 -26.31
N SER A 67 -27.35 -14.00 -27.35
CA SER A 67 -25.99 -14.55 -27.45
C SER A 67 -24.95 -13.44 -27.59
N ASP A 68 -25.26 -12.40 -28.35
CA ASP A 68 -24.37 -11.23 -28.53
C ASP A 68 -24.22 -10.44 -27.23
N LYS A 69 -25.30 -10.31 -26.44
CA LYS A 69 -25.28 -9.69 -25.11
C LYS A 69 -24.40 -10.50 -24.14
N LEU A 70 -24.51 -11.83 -24.13
CA LEU A 70 -23.67 -12.71 -23.31
C LEU A 70 -22.19 -12.60 -23.69
N ALA A 71 -21.87 -12.65 -24.99
CA ALA A 71 -20.48 -12.54 -25.47
C ALA A 71 -19.84 -11.19 -25.12
N LYS A 72 -20.60 -10.09 -25.20
CA LYS A 72 -20.13 -8.75 -24.77
C LYS A 72 -19.83 -8.71 -23.28
N LEU A 73 -20.68 -9.30 -22.44
CA LEU A 73 -20.46 -9.36 -21.00
C LEU A 73 -19.21 -10.17 -20.64
N GLU A 74 -18.99 -11.31 -21.30
CA GLU A 74 -17.76 -12.11 -21.10
C GLU A 74 -16.50 -11.33 -21.48
N GLN A 75 -16.53 -10.59 -22.61
CA GLN A 75 -15.40 -9.73 -23.00
C GLN A 75 -15.11 -8.61 -22.01
N VAL A 76 -16.15 -8.00 -21.42
CA VAL A 76 -15.96 -6.96 -20.39
C VAL A 76 -15.29 -7.55 -19.16
N LYS A 77 -15.75 -8.72 -18.69
CA LYS A 77 -15.13 -9.41 -17.53
C LYS A 77 -13.68 -9.77 -17.78
N GLU A 78 -13.35 -10.26 -18.97
CA GLU A 78 -11.97 -10.60 -19.31
C GLU A 78 -11.07 -9.36 -19.33
N ARG A 79 -11.54 -8.25 -19.90
CA ARG A 79 -10.80 -6.98 -19.88
C ARG A 79 -10.58 -6.44 -18.45
N GLN A 80 -11.60 -6.50 -17.60
CA GLN A 80 -11.51 -6.10 -16.20
C GLN A 80 -10.49 -6.96 -15.45
N LYS A 81 -10.48 -8.27 -15.68
CA LYS A 81 -9.51 -9.20 -15.09
C LYS A 81 -8.08 -8.86 -15.51
N VAL A 82 -7.83 -8.70 -16.81
CA VAL A 82 -6.49 -8.32 -17.33
C VAL A 82 -6.01 -7.01 -16.71
N LEU A 83 -6.89 -6.02 -16.56
CA LEU A 83 -6.55 -4.74 -15.94
C LEU A 83 -6.26 -4.88 -14.44
N LEU A 84 -7.03 -5.71 -13.70
CA LEU A 84 -6.74 -6.01 -12.30
C LEU A 84 -5.40 -6.70 -12.12
N ASP A 85 -5.08 -7.69 -12.93
CA ASP A 85 -3.80 -8.40 -12.89
C ASP A 85 -2.63 -7.44 -13.14
N LEU A 86 -2.80 -6.53 -14.10
CA LEU A 86 -1.81 -5.49 -14.40
C LEU A 86 -1.67 -4.47 -13.25
N CYS A 87 -2.76 -4.08 -12.60
CA CYS A 87 -2.71 -3.21 -11.43
C CYS A 87 -2.11 -3.92 -10.20
N MET A 88 -2.39 -5.20 -9.99
CA MET A 88 -1.81 -6.00 -8.91
C MET A 88 -0.30 -6.10 -9.04
N SER A 89 0.22 -6.45 -10.23
CA SER A 89 1.67 -6.50 -10.47
C SER A 89 2.35 -5.14 -10.21
N ARG A 90 1.66 -4.02 -10.51
CA ARG A 90 2.14 -2.67 -10.18
C ARG A 90 2.19 -2.38 -8.68
N THR A 91 1.45 -3.12 -7.85
CA THR A 91 1.48 -2.97 -6.38
C THR A 91 2.64 -3.73 -5.72
N GLU A 92 3.15 -4.79 -6.36
CA GLU A 92 4.24 -5.62 -5.84
C GLU A 92 5.56 -4.85 -5.73
N TRP A 93 5.91 -4.08 -6.76
CA TRP A 93 7.14 -3.30 -6.80
C TRP A 93 7.22 -2.23 -5.70
N PRO A 94 6.18 -1.40 -5.45
CA PRO A 94 6.12 -0.51 -4.30
C PRO A 94 6.25 -1.24 -2.96
N ARG A 95 5.60 -2.40 -2.81
CA ARG A 95 5.69 -3.20 -1.58
C ARG A 95 7.13 -3.61 -1.29
N GLU A 96 7.80 -4.17 -2.29
CA GLU A 96 9.20 -4.59 -2.20
C GLU A 96 10.12 -3.39 -1.94
N ARG A 97 9.89 -2.27 -2.61
CA ARG A 97 10.65 -1.03 -2.41
C ARG A 97 10.56 -0.53 -0.97
N VAL A 98 9.37 -0.51 -0.37
CA VAL A 98 9.17 -0.11 1.03
C VAL A 98 9.84 -1.09 2.00
N GLU A 99 9.68 -2.40 1.78
CA GLU A 99 10.34 -3.43 2.60
C GLU A 99 11.87 -3.29 2.54
N ASN A 100 12.45 -3.15 1.35
CA ASN A 100 13.88 -2.92 1.15
C ASN A 100 14.34 -1.61 1.80
N TYR A 101 13.53 -0.56 1.73
CA TYR A 101 13.83 0.72 2.37
C TYR A 101 13.97 0.56 3.89
N ILE A 102 13.04 -0.14 4.53
CA ILE A 102 13.06 -0.46 5.97
C ILE A 102 14.21 -1.41 6.33
N GLN A 103 14.39 -2.48 5.55
CA GLN A 103 15.35 -3.54 5.85
C GLN A 103 16.80 -3.07 5.73
N ASN A 104 17.10 -2.22 4.74
CA ASN A 104 18.47 -1.81 4.44
C ASN A 104 18.86 -0.49 5.10
N ASN A 105 18.00 0.55 5.10
CA ASN A 105 18.42 1.87 5.59
C ASN A 105 18.56 1.93 7.10
N ILE A 106 17.71 1.23 7.87
CA ILE A 106 17.80 1.27 9.34
C ILE A 106 19.15 0.75 9.83
N PRO A 107 19.63 -0.45 9.43
CA PRO A 107 20.97 -0.91 9.77
C PRO A 107 22.08 0.06 9.33
N SER A 108 22.02 0.55 8.08
CA SER A 108 23.03 1.48 7.57
C SER A 108 23.08 2.77 8.37
N PHE A 109 21.93 3.33 8.76
CA PHE A 109 21.89 4.55 9.56
C PHE A 109 22.40 4.35 10.98
N ILE A 110 22.18 3.17 11.57
CA ILE A 110 22.77 2.79 12.86
C ILE A 110 24.30 2.70 12.74
N GLU A 111 24.83 2.08 11.68
CA GLU A 111 26.28 1.99 11.44
C GLU A 111 26.91 3.39 11.24
N LEU A 112 26.18 4.30 10.59
CA LEU A 112 26.61 5.67 10.37
C LEU A 112 26.42 6.58 11.60
N SER A 113 25.84 6.11 12.70
CA SER A 113 25.52 6.92 13.89
C SER A 113 26.70 7.63 14.55
N LYS A 114 27.94 7.19 14.23
CA LYS A 114 29.18 7.88 14.62
C LYS A 114 29.33 9.28 14.01
N TYR A 115 28.62 9.59 12.92
CA TYR A 115 28.61 10.89 12.28
C TYR A 115 27.48 11.77 12.84
N SER A 116 27.74 13.08 12.99
CA SER A 116 26.85 14.05 13.64
C SER A 116 25.41 14.00 13.15
N HIS A 117 25.19 13.83 11.85
CA HIS A 117 23.87 13.87 11.22
C HIS A 117 23.09 12.57 11.34
N PHE A 118 23.74 11.48 11.76
CA PHE A 118 23.12 10.19 12.02
C PHE A 118 23.02 9.89 13.52
N LYS A 119 23.43 10.83 14.38
CA LYS A 119 23.55 10.58 15.83
C LYS A 119 22.24 10.15 16.49
N ILE A 120 21.09 10.53 15.93
CA ILE A 120 19.79 10.08 16.43
C ILE A 120 19.61 8.55 16.40
N TRP A 121 20.36 7.85 15.53
CA TRP A 121 20.30 6.40 15.31
C TRP A 121 21.15 5.57 16.27
N GLN A 122 21.99 6.21 17.10
CA GLN A 122 22.95 5.52 17.98
C GLN A 122 22.27 4.49 18.92
N ASP A 123 21.09 4.84 19.44
CA ASP A 123 20.29 3.99 20.34
C ASP A 123 18.97 3.54 19.67
N CYS A 124 18.99 3.33 18.36
CA CYS A 124 17.80 2.89 17.64
C CYS A 124 17.40 1.47 18.05
N PRO A 125 16.15 1.24 18.54
CA PRO A 125 15.65 -0.10 18.78
C PRO A 125 15.27 -0.76 17.44
N LYS A 126 16.28 -1.18 16.68
CA LYS A 126 16.18 -1.65 15.28
C LYS A 126 14.97 -2.55 15.04
N GLU A 127 14.88 -3.67 15.77
CA GLU A 127 13.85 -4.68 15.56
C GLU A 127 12.44 -4.14 15.84
N GLN A 128 12.28 -3.32 16.88
CA GLN A 128 11.00 -2.69 17.21
C GLN A 128 10.60 -1.66 16.15
N LEU A 129 11.52 -0.80 15.71
CA LEU A 129 11.25 0.19 14.67
C LEU A 129 10.91 -0.49 13.33
N GLN A 130 11.67 -1.51 12.92
CA GLN A 130 11.38 -2.26 11.70
C GLN A 130 10.00 -2.92 11.76
N LYS A 131 9.65 -3.55 12.88
CA LYS A 131 8.33 -4.16 13.08
C LYS A 131 7.21 -3.11 13.04
N ALA A 132 7.37 -1.98 13.72
CA ALA A 132 6.39 -0.89 13.72
C ALA A 132 6.16 -0.32 12.31
N LEU A 133 7.22 -0.09 11.55
CA LEU A 133 7.12 0.44 10.18
C LEU A 133 6.46 -0.56 9.23
N ARG A 134 6.79 -1.85 9.30
CA ARG A 134 6.13 -2.88 8.48
C ARG A 134 4.63 -2.96 8.79
N LEU A 135 4.25 -3.01 10.07
CA LEU A 135 2.85 -3.04 10.47
C LEU A 135 2.10 -1.81 9.95
N LYS A 136 2.68 -0.61 10.10
CA LYS A 136 2.03 0.63 9.69
C LYS A 136 1.96 0.78 8.17
N TYR A 137 3.06 0.51 7.46
CA TYR A 137 3.24 0.88 6.05
C TYR A 137 3.14 -0.28 5.05
N LEU A 138 3.19 -1.54 5.49
CA LEU A 138 2.97 -2.71 4.63
C LEU A 138 1.68 -3.47 5.00
N ASP A 139 1.32 -3.49 6.28
CA ASP A 139 0.10 -4.17 6.72
C ASP A 139 -1.09 -3.21 6.91
N GLY A 140 -0.87 -1.90 6.74
CA GLY A 140 -1.91 -0.87 6.83
C GLY A 140 -2.54 -0.72 8.21
N LYS A 141 -1.81 -1.12 9.27
CA LYS A 141 -2.28 -1.04 10.66
C LYS A 141 -2.27 0.40 11.16
N ASP A 142 -3.30 0.77 11.91
CA ASP A 142 -3.30 2.06 12.59
C ASP A 142 -2.33 2.07 13.78
N ASP A 143 -2.14 3.24 14.39
CA ASP A 143 -1.20 3.40 15.51
C ASP A 143 -1.64 2.66 16.78
N ILE A 144 -2.94 2.44 16.97
CA ILE A 144 -3.47 1.71 18.13
C ILE A 144 -3.16 0.22 17.97
N GLU A 145 -3.48 -0.35 16.82
CA GLU A 145 -3.21 -1.75 16.48
C GLU A 145 -1.70 -2.02 16.48
N THR A 146 -0.91 -1.14 15.87
CA THR A 146 0.55 -1.27 15.80
C THR A 146 1.17 -1.27 17.19
N ALA A 147 0.81 -0.31 18.04
CA ALA A 147 1.33 -0.19 19.39
C ALA A 147 1.03 -1.45 20.23
N ARG A 148 -0.20 -1.97 20.12
CA ARG A 148 -0.60 -3.24 20.75
C ARG A 148 0.23 -4.42 20.26
N LEU A 149 0.45 -4.56 18.94
CA LEU A 149 1.17 -5.69 18.34
C LEU A 149 2.68 -5.70 18.64
N ILE A 150 3.25 -4.58 19.04
CA ILE A 150 4.66 -4.45 19.44
C ILE A 150 4.82 -4.23 20.96
N ASN A 151 3.72 -4.36 21.72
CA ASN A 151 3.68 -4.26 23.17
C ASN A 151 4.27 -2.93 23.71
N MET A 152 3.87 -1.81 23.11
CA MET A 152 4.23 -0.47 23.57
C MET A 152 3.00 0.42 23.69
N SER A 153 3.12 1.53 24.43
CA SER A 153 2.04 2.52 24.48
C SER A 153 1.93 3.28 23.15
N ARG A 154 0.74 3.80 22.82
CA ARG A 154 0.54 4.61 21.62
C ARG A 154 1.47 5.83 21.60
N SER A 155 1.64 6.51 22.74
CA SER A 155 2.53 7.67 22.86
C SER A 155 4.00 7.32 22.62
N ASP A 156 4.44 6.14 23.08
CA ASP A 156 5.80 5.68 22.84
C ASP A 156 6.00 5.33 21.36
N LEU A 157 4.99 4.75 20.70
CA LEU A 157 5.03 4.49 19.25
C LEU A 157 5.12 5.79 18.46
N GLU A 158 4.27 6.78 18.76
CA GLU A 158 4.30 8.09 18.10
C GLU A 158 5.66 8.77 18.29
N SER A 159 6.23 8.70 19.50
CA SER A 159 7.57 9.21 19.80
C SER A 159 8.66 8.49 19.02
N LEU A 160 8.58 7.15 18.92
CA LEU A 160 9.51 6.32 18.16
C LEU A 160 9.46 6.69 16.67
N LEU A 161 8.27 6.75 16.07
CA LEU A 161 8.10 7.10 14.67
C LEU A 161 8.56 8.54 14.38
N ASN A 162 8.20 9.52 15.21
CA ASN A 162 8.62 10.92 15.02
C ASN A 162 10.12 11.13 15.18
N LYS A 163 10.78 10.32 16.01
CA LYS A 163 12.23 10.36 16.16
C LYS A 163 12.93 9.92 14.87
N TYR A 164 12.46 8.87 14.22
CA TYR A 164 13.19 8.22 13.11
C TYR A 164 12.61 8.45 11.71
N THR A 165 11.43 9.06 11.60
CA THR A 165 10.77 9.38 10.33
C THR A 165 10.50 10.87 10.20
N GLU A 166 10.46 11.34 8.96
CA GLU A 166 10.12 12.71 8.58
C GLU A 166 9.32 12.71 7.28
N ASP A 167 8.69 13.84 6.98
CA ASP A 167 7.92 14.02 5.76
C ASP A 167 8.81 14.07 4.50
#